data_AF-A0A8D2CU77-F1
#
_entry.id   AF-A0A8D2CU77-F1
#
_cell.length_a   1.000
_cell.length_b   1.000
_cell.length_c   1.000
_cell.angle_alpha   90.00
_cell.angle_beta   90.00
_cell.angle_gamma   90.00
#
_symmetry.space_group_name_H-M   'P 1'
#
loop_
_entity.id
_entity.type
_entity.pdbx_description
1 polymer ?
#
loop_
_entity_poly.entity_id
_entity_poly.type
_entity_poly.pdbx_seq_one_letter_code
_entity_poly.pdbx_strand_id
1 'polypeptide(L)'
;MVTNTLQKTGVLVEMVQALYEAPAYHLILEGILILWIIRLLFSKTYKLQERSDLTIKEKEELIEEWQPEPLVSPVSKDHPALNYNIVSGPPSHNIVVNGKECVNFASFNFLGLLDNPRVKAAALASLKKYGVGTCGPRGFYGTFEIELPALLFRKDYRHHVVTLSYLSIMMWLT
;
A
#
# COMPACT_ATOMS: atom_id res chain seq x y z
N MET A 1 -40.18 43.97 -3.71
CA MET A 1 -39.15 43.72 -4.77
C MET A 1 -38.22 44.91 -5.01
N VAL A 2 -38.58 46.16 -4.71
CA VAL A 2 -37.76 47.36 -5.01
C VAL A 2 -36.66 47.64 -3.97
N THR A 3 -36.77 47.13 -2.75
CA THR A 3 -35.81 47.38 -1.66
C THR A 3 -34.46 46.67 -1.84
N ASN A 4 -34.45 45.49 -2.46
CA ASN A 4 -33.21 44.73 -2.69
C ASN A 4 -32.31 45.34 -3.77
N THR A 5 -32.89 46.06 -4.74
CA THR A 5 -32.12 46.74 -5.80
C THR A 5 -31.44 48.00 -5.30
N LEU A 6 -32.07 48.77 -4.42
CA LEU A 6 -31.48 49.97 -3.81
C LEU A 6 -30.35 49.63 -2.83
N GLN A 7 -30.50 48.55 -2.06
CA GLN A 7 -29.44 48.06 -1.19
C GLN A 7 -28.24 47.56 -2.01
N LYS A 8 -28.48 46.88 -3.15
CA LYS A 8 -27.41 46.48 -4.08
C LYS A 8 -26.66 47.67 -4.68
N THR A 9 -27.36 48.75 -5.07
CA THR A 9 -26.71 49.94 -5.63
C THR A 9 -25.89 50.70 -4.59
N GLY A 10 -26.35 50.77 -3.33
CA GLY A 10 -25.58 51.39 -2.23
C GLY A 10 -24.28 50.63 -1.93
N VAL A 11 -24.36 49.30 -1.86
CA VAL A 11 -23.19 48.44 -1.62
C VAL A 11 -22.15 48.57 -2.75
N LEU A 12 -22.59 48.68 -4.01
CA LEU A 12 -21.66 48.87 -5.13
C LEU A 12 -20.94 50.23 -5.07
N VAL A 13 -21.63 51.28 -4.63
CA VAL A 13 -21.04 52.62 -4.48
C VAL A 13 -20.05 52.64 -3.32
N GLU A 14 -20.39 52.00 -2.19
CA GLU A 14 -19.47 51.84 -1.05
C GLU A 14 -18.21 51.04 -1.42
N MET A 15 -18.37 49.97 -2.22
CA MET A 15 -17.23 49.19 -2.73
C MET A 15 -16.31 50.02 -3.64
N VAL A 16 -16.89 50.84 -4.53
CA VAL A 16 -16.11 51.72 -5.42
C VAL A 16 -15.39 52.81 -4.63
N GLN A 17 -16.00 53.32 -3.57
CA GLN A 17 -15.40 54.34 -2.70
C GLN A 17 -14.26 53.77 -1.84
N ALA A 18 -14.44 52.57 -1.28
CA ALA A 18 -13.39 51.85 -0.55
C ALA A 18 -12.19 51.49 -1.46
N LEU A 19 -12.43 51.25 -2.76
CA LEU A 19 -11.39 51.00 -3.75
C LEU A 19 -10.55 52.26 -4.06
N TYR A 20 -11.17 53.45 -4.00
CA TYR A 20 -10.50 54.73 -4.22
C TYR A 20 -9.72 55.24 -3.00
N GLU A 21 -10.17 54.91 -1.79
CA GLU A 21 -9.48 55.24 -0.53
C GLU A 21 -8.32 54.30 -0.20
N ALA A 22 -8.19 53.18 -0.93
CA ALA A 22 -7.14 52.20 -0.71
C ALA A 22 -5.75 52.75 -1.10
N PRO A 23 -4.70 52.49 -0.29
CA PRO A 23 -3.34 52.91 -0.60
C PRO A 23 -2.84 52.25 -1.89
N ALA A 24 -2.08 52.99 -2.70
CA ALA A 24 -1.65 52.58 -4.04
C ALA A 24 -0.98 51.19 -4.11
N TYR A 25 -0.30 50.77 -3.04
CA TYR A 25 0.35 49.46 -2.94
C TYR A 25 -0.64 48.28 -2.97
N HIS A 26 -1.85 48.45 -2.40
CA HIS A 26 -2.86 47.39 -2.39
C HIS A 26 -3.41 47.15 -3.80
N LEU A 27 -3.69 48.21 -4.56
CA LEU A 27 -4.14 48.14 -5.96
C LEU A 27 -3.10 47.50 -6.88
N ILE A 28 -1.82 47.82 -6.68
CA ILE A 28 -0.71 47.21 -7.43
C ILE A 28 -0.60 45.71 -7.12
N LEU A 29 -0.67 45.33 -5.85
CA LEU A 29 -0.59 43.93 -5.42
C LEU A 29 -1.76 43.12 -5.97
N GLU A 30 -2.99 43.64 -5.89
CA GLU A 30 -4.19 43.00 -6.42
C GLU A 30 -4.10 42.83 -7.95
N GLY A 31 -3.58 43.83 -8.67
CA GLY A 31 -3.31 43.72 -10.11
C GLY A 31 -2.31 42.62 -10.45
N ILE A 32 -1.20 42.51 -9.71
CA ILE A 32 -0.21 41.44 -9.89
C ILE A 32 -0.83 40.07 -9.61
N LEU A 33 -1.66 39.97 -8.57
CA LEU A 33 -2.30 38.72 -8.16
C LEU A 33 -3.31 38.24 -9.21
N ILE A 34 -4.12 39.15 -9.76
CA ILE A 34 -5.04 38.85 -10.86
C ILE A 34 -4.27 38.41 -12.11
N LEU A 35 -3.17 39.10 -12.44
CA LEU A 35 -2.33 38.74 -13.59
C LEU A 35 -1.68 37.36 -13.39
N TRP A 36 -1.29 37.02 -12.16
CA TRP A 36 -0.75 35.71 -11.81
C TRP A 36 -1.80 34.60 -11.86
N ILE A 37 -3.04 34.87 -11.40
CA ILE A 37 -4.18 33.95 -11.53
C ILE A 37 -4.52 33.70 -13.00
N ILE A 38 -4.58 34.75 -13.82
CA ILE A 38 -4.80 34.63 -15.27
C ILE A 38 -3.67 33.78 -15.88
N ARG A 39 -2.41 34.07 -15.55
CA ARG A 39 -1.29 33.25 -15.99
C ARG A 39 -1.45 31.79 -15.58
N LEU A 40 -1.86 31.51 -14.34
CA LEU A 40 -2.04 30.14 -13.85
C LEU A 40 -3.20 29.42 -14.55
N LEU A 41 -4.30 30.12 -14.84
CA LEU A 41 -5.45 29.55 -15.57
C LEU A 41 -5.15 29.27 -17.04
N PHE A 42 -4.31 30.10 -17.69
CA PHE A 42 -3.89 29.91 -19.08
C PHE A 42 -2.58 29.13 -19.24
N SER A 43 -1.83 28.90 -18.15
CA SER A 43 -0.69 27.99 -18.15
C SER A 43 -1.25 26.61 -18.40
N LYS A 44 -1.01 26.10 -19.62
CA LYS A 44 -1.44 24.77 -20.05
C LYS A 44 -1.15 23.79 -18.91
N THR A 45 -2.21 23.19 -18.35
CA THR A 45 -2.08 21.97 -17.56
C THR A 45 -1.10 21.08 -18.30
N TYR A 46 -0.01 20.74 -17.62
CA TYR A 46 0.98 19.82 -18.14
C TYR A 46 0.22 18.60 -18.62
N LYS A 47 0.12 18.42 -19.94
CA LYS A 47 -0.39 17.17 -20.49
C LYS A 47 0.68 16.15 -20.12
N LEU A 48 0.38 15.26 -19.18
CA LEU A 48 1.15 14.03 -19.06
C LEU A 48 1.16 13.45 -20.46
N GLN A 49 2.36 13.31 -21.02
CA GLN A 49 2.56 12.75 -22.36
C GLN A 49 1.71 11.46 -22.44
N GLU A 50 0.58 11.52 -23.14
CA GLU A 50 -0.15 10.31 -23.47
C GLU A 50 0.83 9.50 -24.32
N ARG A 51 1.20 8.32 -23.82
CA ARG A 51 2.07 7.40 -24.54
C ARG A 51 1.45 7.24 -25.92
N SER A 52 2.16 7.68 -26.97
CA SER A 52 1.76 7.43 -28.34
C SER A 52 1.42 5.94 -28.46
N ASP A 53 0.23 5.62 -28.96
CA ASP A 53 -0.17 4.24 -29.21
C ASP A 53 0.81 3.63 -30.21
N LEU A 54 1.81 2.91 -29.67
CA LEU A 54 2.86 2.30 -30.46
C LEU A 54 2.26 1.34 -31.47
N THR A 55 2.71 1.45 -32.70
CA THR A 55 2.36 0.54 -33.79
C THR A 55 2.81 -0.87 -33.40
N ILE A 56 2.10 -1.90 -33.88
CA ILE A 56 2.42 -3.31 -33.56
C ILE A 56 3.90 -3.64 -33.85
N LYS A 57 4.45 -3.09 -34.93
CA LYS A 57 5.86 -3.24 -35.33
C LYS A 57 6.84 -2.65 -34.31
N GLU A 58 6.56 -1.46 -33.78
CA GLU A 58 7.42 -0.81 -32.79
C GLU A 58 7.41 -1.60 -31.47
N LYS A 59 6.30 -2.25 -31.12
CA LYS A 59 6.23 -3.13 -29.95
C LYS A 59 7.07 -4.40 -30.15
N GLU A 60 7.05 -4.99 -31.34
CA GLU A 60 7.85 -6.17 -31.67
C GLU A 60 9.36 -5.85 -31.64
N GLU A 61 9.77 -4.72 -32.21
CA GLU A 61 11.16 -4.24 -32.14
C GLU A 61 11.60 -4.00 -30.70
N LEU A 62 10.75 -3.38 -29.87
CA LEU A 62 11.05 -3.17 -28.45
C LEU A 62 11.15 -4.48 -27.66
N ILE A 63 10.34 -5.49 -27.99
CA ILE A 63 10.40 -6.81 -27.34
C ILE A 63 11.69 -7.53 -27.74
N GLU A 64 12.10 -7.41 -29.01
CA GLU A 64 13.34 -8.01 -29.51
C GLU A 64 14.60 -7.33 -28.93
N GLU A 65 14.56 -6.01 -28.77
CA GLU A 65 15.67 -5.23 -28.18
C GLU A 65 15.77 -5.43 -26.65
N TRP A 66 14.66 -5.72 -25.99
CA TRP A 66 14.63 -5.77 -24.53
C TRP A 66 15.41 -6.98 -23.98
N GLN A 67 16.56 -6.68 -23.35
CA GLN A 67 17.26 -7.62 -22.48
C GLN A 67 17.12 -7.14 -21.01
N PRO A 68 16.54 -7.96 -20.11
CA PRO A 68 16.47 -7.60 -18.72
C PRO A 68 17.88 -7.50 -18.15
N GLU A 69 18.18 -6.37 -17.52
CA GLU A 69 19.39 -6.28 -16.71
C GLU A 69 19.35 -7.37 -15.63
N PRO A 70 20.46 -8.10 -15.41
CA PRO A 70 20.55 -9.06 -14.33
C PRO A 70 20.20 -8.40 -13.00
N LEU A 71 19.25 -8.98 -12.26
CA LEU A 71 18.83 -8.47 -10.94
C LEU A 71 19.98 -8.34 -9.93
N VAL A 72 21.08 -9.07 -10.16
CA VAL A 72 22.26 -9.09 -9.32
C VAL A 72 23.51 -9.16 -10.20
N SER A 73 24.57 -8.44 -9.82
CA SER A 73 25.88 -8.56 -10.45
C SER A 73 26.40 -10.00 -10.40
N PRO A 74 27.17 -10.46 -11.41
CA PRO A 74 27.72 -11.81 -11.41
C PRO A 74 28.64 -12.02 -10.20
N VAL A 75 28.24 -12.93 -9.30
CA VAL A 75 29.00 -13.32 -8.12
C VAL A 75 29.95 -14.46 -8.50
N SER A 76 31.16 -14.48 -7.93
CA SER A 76 32.09 -15.61 -8.08
C SER A 76 31.42 -16.92 -7.69
N LYS A 77 31.61 -17.97 -8.48
CA LYS A 77 30.99 -19.29 -8.27
C LYS A 77 31.42 -19.95 -6.95
N ASP A 78 32.57 -19.55 -6.41
CA ASP A 78 33.13 -20.09 -5.16
C ASP A 78 32.66 -19.33 -3.91
N HIS A 79 31.69 -18.42 -4.06
CA HIS A 79 31.20 -17.64 -2.93
C HIS A 79 30.42 -18.53 -1.93
N PRO A 80 30.73 -18.51 -0.62
CA PRO A 80 30.10 -19.38 0.37
C PRO A 80 28.56 -19.31 0.39
N ALA A 81 27.98 -18.15 0.06
CA ALA A 81 26.52 -17.99 -0.01
C ALA A 81 25.84 -18.82 -1.13
N LEU A 82 26.60 -19.32 -2.11
CA LEU A 82 26.09 -20.21 -3.15
C LEU A 82 26.09 -21.68 -2.69
N ASN A 83 26.79 -22.02 -1.60
CA ASN A 83 26.82 -23.36 -1.03
C ASN A 83 25.76 -23.50 0.07
N TYR A 84 24.51 -23.73 -0.33
CA TYR A 84 23.39 -23.96 0.58
C TYR A 84 22.77 -25.34 0.38
N ASN A 85 22.24 -25.89 1.46
CA ASN A 85 21.49 -27.13 1.39
C ASN A 85 20.09 -26.86 0.83
N ILE A 86 19.69 -27.62 -0.19
CA ILE A 86 18.39 -27.50 -0.83
C ILE A 86 17.45 -28.48 -0.16
N VAL A 87 16.38 -27.96 0.45
CA VAL A 87 15.28 -28.76 0.98
C VAL A 87 14.23 -28.90 -0.11
N SER A 88 13.89 -30.14 -0.46
CA SER A 88 12.82 -30.46 -1.41
C SER A 88 11.64 -31.15 -0.71
N GLY A 89 10.43 -30.82 -1.16
CA GLY A 89 9.18 -31.36 -0.63
C GLY A 89 8.46 -30.45 0.38
N PRO A 90 7.31 -30.90 0.90
CA PRO A 90 6.54 -30.15 1.88
C PRO A 90 7.26 -30.06 3.23
N PRO A 91 7.07 -28.97 4.00
CA PRO A 91 7.65 -28.81 5.33
C PRO A 91 6.94 -29.72 6.36
N SER A 92 7.29 -30.99 6.35
CA SER A 92 6.76 -32.03 7.26
C SER A 92 7.84 -32.53 8.23
N HIS A 93 7.53 -33.61 8.95
CA HIS A 93 8.45 -34.25 9.90
C HIS A 93 9.62 -34.92 9.18
N ASN A 94 9.38 -35.47 7.99
CA ASN A 94 10.41 -36.03 7.11
C ASN A 94 10.57 -35.10 5.91
N ILE A 95 11.81 -34.74 5.58
CA ILE A 95 12.16 -33.84 4.48
C ILE A 95 13.32 -34.45 3.68
N VAL A 96 13.46 -34.02 2.43
CA VAL A 96 14.58 -34.42 1.59
C VAL A 96 15.57 -33.25 1.50
N VAL A 97 16.81 -33.47 1.95
CA VAL A 97 17.88 -32.46 1.90
C VAL A 97 18.96 -32.95 0.94
N ASN A 98 19.21 -32.20 -0.14
CA ASN A 98 20.16 -32.58 -1.20
C ASN A 98 19.95 -34.02 -1.72
N GLY A 99 18.69 -34.46 -1.84
CA GLY A 99 18.33 -35.80 -2.30
C GLY A 99 18.40 -36.91 -1.24
N LYS A 100 18.73 -36.59 0.02
CA LYS A 100 18.76 -37.55 1.14
C LYS A 100 17.56 -37.35 2.06
N GLU A 101 16.89 -38.43 2.42
CA GLU A 101 15.77 -38.39 3.37
C GLU A 101 16.28 -38.16 4.80
N CYS A 102 15.73 -37.18 5.49
CA CYS A 102 16.14 -36.74 6.83
C CYS A 102 14.92 -36.37 7.68
N VAL A 103 15.05 -36.49 9.00
CA VAL A 103 14.04 -36.01 9.96
C VAL A 103 14.28 -34.54 10.26
N ASN A 104 13.22 -33.73 10.20
CA ASN A 104 13.24 -32.29 10.32
C ASN A 104 13.13 -31.83 11.78
N PHE A 105 14.28 -31.51 12.38
CA PHE A 105 14.36 -30.84 13.69
C PHE A 105 14.68 -29.33 13.59
N ALA A 106 14.82 -28.80 12.38
CA ALA A 106 15.24 -27.42 12.15
C ALA A 106 14.06 -26.45 11.98
N SER A 107 12.89 -26.94 11.55
CA SER A 107 11.73 -26.07 11.28
C SER A 107 10.89 -25.80 12.53
N PHE A 108 10.32 -24.59 12.62
CA PHE A 108 9.39 -24.18 13.67
C PHE A 108 7.95 -24.72 13.44
N ASN A 109 7.81 -25.99 13.08
CA ASN A 109 6.51 -26.62 12.79
C ASN A 109 6.06 -27.56 13.94
N PHE A 110 6.11 -27.08 15.18
CA PHE A 110 5.83 -27.89 16.38
C PHE A 110 4.45 -28.55 16.38
N LEU A 111 3.45 -27.89 15.79
CA LEU A 111 2.07 -28.37 15.73
C LEU A 111 1.72 -29.10 14.43
N GLY A 112 2.67 -29.25 13.50
CA GLY A 112 2.42 -29.90 12.20
C GLY A 112 1.41 -29.15 11.30
N LEU A 113 1.12 -27.87 11.58
CA LEU A 113 0.06 -27.13 10.89
C LEU A 113 0.41 -26.79 9.44
N LEU A 114 1.70 -26.71 9.10
CA LEU A 114 2.14 -26.37 7.74
C LEU A 114 1.75 -27.44 6.70
N ASP A 115 1.70 -28.71 7.10
CA ASP A 115 1.35 -29.81 6.20
C ASP A 115 -0.14 -30.18 6.25
N ASN A 116 -0.90 -29.56 7.16
CA ASN A 116 -2.29 -29.93 7.41
C ASN A 116 -3.20 -29.61 6.19
N PRO A 117 -3.94 -30.60 5.65
CA PRO A 117 -4.76 -30.41 4.46
C PRO A 117 -5.90 -29.41 4.67
N ARG A 118 -6.45 -29.32 5.89
CA ARG A 118 -7.51 -28.36 6.23
C ARG A 118 -6.99 -26.92 6.16
N VAL A 119 -5.76 -26.69 6.64
CA VAL A 119 -5.11 -25.37 6.60
C VAL A 119 -4.79 -25.00 5.15
N LYS A 120 -4.25 -25.93 4.36
CA LYS A 120 -3.98 -25.71 2.93
C LYS A 120 -5.27 -25.37 2.15
N ALA A 121 -6.36 -26.10 2.42
CA ALA A 121 -7.65 -25.83 1.77
C ALA A 121 -8.23 -24.46 2.16
N ALA A 122 -8.16 -24.08 3.44
CA ALA A 122 -8.60 -22.77 3.91
C ALA A 122 -7.75 -21.62 3.32
N ALA A 123 -6.43 -21.82 3.21
CA ALA A 123 -5.51 -20.87 2.59
C ALA A 123 -5.82 -20.70 1.09
N LEU A 124 -6.05 -21.80 0.36
CA LEU A 124 -6.41 -21.77 -1.05
C LEU A 124 -7.76 -21.06 -1.28
N ALA A 125 -8.76 -21.33 -0.45
CA ALA A 125 -10.06 -20.65 -0.51
C ALA A 125 -9.92 -19.14 -0.26
N SER A 126 -9.08 -18.76 0.70
CA SER A 126 -8.80 -17.36 1.01
C SER A 126 -8.07 -16.66 -0.15
N LEU A 127 -7.07 -17.31 -0.74
CA LEU A 127 -6.33 -16.77 -1.88
C LEU A 127 -7.22 -16.60 -3.11
N LYS A 128 -8.14 -17.55 -3.37
CA LYS A 128 -9.14 -17.43 -4.44
C LYS A 128 -10.12 -16.28 -4.21
N LYS A 129 -10.47 -15.99 -2.96
CA LYS A 129 -11.44 -14.94 -2.61
C LYS A 129 -10.81 -13.54 -2.55
N TYR A 130 -9.62 -13.41 -1.96
CA TYR A 130 -9.01 -12.12 -1.61
C TYR A 130 -7.74 -11.79 -2.42
N GLY A 131 -7.20 -12.74 -3.19
CA GLY A 131 -5.96 -12.55 -3.95
C GLY A 131 -4.69 -12.63 -3.11
N VAL A 132 -3.57 -12.18 -3.68
CA VAL A 132 -2.21 -12.37 -3.12
C VAL A 132 -1.82 -11.25 -2.14
N GLY A 133 -2.54 -10.13 -2.13
CA GLY A 133 -2.31 -9.01 -1.22
C GLY A 133 -2.87 -7.69 -1.75
N THR A 134 -2.96 -6.68 -0.88
CA THR A 134 -3.50 -5.35 -1.20
C THR A 134 -2.48 -4.38 -1.79
N CYS A 135 -1.19 -4.69 -1.70
CA CYS A 135 -0.08 -3.82 -2.09
C CYS A 135 -0.17 -2.38 -1.53
N GLY A 136 -0.86 -2.18 -0.40
CA GLY A 136 -1.13 -0.88 0.18
C GLY A 136 -1.12 -0.88 1.71
N PRO A 137 -0.85 0.28 2.34
CA PRO A 137 -0.88 0.39 3.80
C PRO A 137 -2.29 0.13 4.33
N ARG A 138 -2.40 -0.48 5.51
CA ARG A 138 -3.67 -0.89 6.14
C ARG A 138 -4.73 0.22 6.24
N GLY A 139 -4.30 1.47 6.38
CA GLY A 139 -5.19 2.63 6.50
C GLY A 139 -5.78 3.18 5.20
N PHE A 140 -5.37 2.67 4.03
CA PHE A 140 -5.85 3.16 2.73
C PHE A 140 -6.71 2.10 2.02
N TYR A 141 -6.06 1.12 1.37
CA TYR A 141 -6.72 -0.02 0.70
C TYR A 141 -6.24 -1.37 1.23
N GLY A 142 -5.57 -1.37 2.39
CA GLY A 142 -4.83 -2.52 2.90
C GLY A 142 -5.60 -3.49 3.79
N THR A 143 -6.87 -3.24 4.10
CA THR A 143 -7.64 -4.06 5.05
C THR A 143 -8.72 -4.85 4.29
N PHE A 144 -8.57 -6.17 4.17
CA PHE A 144 -9.67 -7.02 3.72
C PHE A 144 -10.62 -7.35 4.87
N GLU A 145 -11.83 -7.81 4.52
CA GLU A 145 -12.84 -8.23 5.49
C GLU A 145 -12.37 -9.38 6.41
N ILE A 146 -11.35 -10.15 6.02
CA ILE A 146 -10.83 -11.28 6.82
C ILE A 146 -9.87 -10.86 7.93
N GLU A 147 -9.15 -9.74 7.79
CA GLU A 147 -8.21 -9.26 8.80
C GLU A 147 -8.90 -8.86 10.10
N LEU A 148 -10.11 -8.28 10.05
CA LEU A 148 -10.84 -7.84 11.25
C LEU A 148 -11.22 -9.01 12.16
N PRO A 149 -11.93 -10.05 11.68
CA PRO A 149 -12.27 -11.22 12.48
C PRO A 149 -11.05 -11.95 13.01
N ALA A 150 -9.99 -12.09 12.21
CA ALA A 150 -8.75 -12.73 12.66
C ALA A 150 -8.06 -11.93 13.79
N LEU A 151 -8.08 -10.60 13.71
CA LEU A 151 -7.54 -9.72 14.75
C LEU A 151 -8.38 -9.77 16.04
N LEU A 152 -9.71 -9.81 15.92
CA LEU A 152 -10.61 -9.94 17.08
C LEU A 152 -10.39 -11.29 17.77
N PHE A 153 -10.40 -12.38 17.02
CA PHE A 153 -10.09 -13.71 17.56
C PHE A 153 -8.73 -13.74 18.27
N ARG A 154 -7.69 -13.11 17.69
CA ARG A 154 -6.36 -13.03 18.32
C ARG A 154 -6.38 -12.20 19.61
N LYS A 155 -7.17 -11.12 19.67
CA LYS A 155 -7.31 -10.30 20.88
C LYS A 155 -8.04 -11.07 21.98
N ASP A 156 -9.15 -11.72 21.65
CA ASP A 156 -9.94 -12.52 22.59
C ASP A 156 -9.11 -13.69 23.14
N TYR A 157 -8.42 -14.42 22.27
CA TYR A 157 -7.55 -15.52 22.68
C TYR A 157 -6.43 -15.05 23.61
N ARG A 158 -5.76 -13.93 23.27
CA ARG A 158 -4.73 -13.35 24.14
C ARG A 158 -5.30 -12.96 25.50
N HIS A 159 -6.46 -12.32 25.54
CA HIS A 159 -7.09 -11.92 26.79
C HIS A 159 -7.44 -13.13 27.66
N HIS A 160 -8.01 -14.19 27.08
CA HIS A 160 -8.32 -15.43 27.78
C HIS A 160 -7.09 -16.15 28.34
N VAL A 161 -6.00 -16.24 27.58
CA VAL A 161 -4.77 -16.89 28.05
C VAL A 161 -4.15 -16.10 29.21
N VAL A 162 -4.17 -14.77 29.14
CA VAL A 162 -3.68 -13.91 30.22
C VAL A 162 -4.57 -14.04 31.45
N THR A 163 -5.89 -13.98 31.33
CA THR A 163 -6.76 -14.10 32.51
C THR A 163 -6.62 -15.46 33.19
N LEU A 164 -6.51 -16.55 32.43
CA LEU A 164 -6.33 -17.90 32.97
C LEU A 164 -4.98 -18.08 33.69
N SER A 165 -3.91 -17.46 33.20
CA SER A 165 -2.61 -17.52 33.87
C SER A 165 -2.61 -16.71 35.16
N TYR A 166 -3.21 -15.52 35.19
CA TYR A 166 -3.37 -14.73 36.41
C TYR A 166 -4.24 -15.45 37.45
N LEU A 167 -5.36 -16.04 37.04
CA LEU A 167 -6.22 -16.84 37.92
C LEU A 167 -5.49 -18.06 38.51
N SER A 168 -4.70 -18.75 37.68
CA SER A 168 -3.87 -19.87 38.16
C SER A 168 -2.85 -19.39 39.20
N ILE A 169 -2.15 -18.28 38.97
CA ILE A 169 -1.16 -17.75 39.92
C ILE A 169 -1.84 -17.33 41.24
N MET A 170 -3.02 -16.69 41.19
CA MET A 170 -3.74 -16.31 42.40
C MET A 170 -4.23 -17.52 43.22
N MET A 171 -4.63 -18.60 42.56
CA MET A 171 -5.09 -19.83 43.22
C MET A 171 -3.96 -20.62 43.92
N TRP A 172 -2.69 -20.37 43.57
CA TRP A 172 -1.52 -20.89 44.28
C TRP A 172 -1.04 -19.98 45.42
N LEU A 173 -1.56 -18.76 45.51
CA LEU A 173 -1.23 -17.75 46.53
C LEU A 173 -2.30 -17.62 47.64
N THR A 174 -3.35 -18.44 47.60
CA THR A 174 -4.42 -18.55 48.61
C THR A 174 -4.40 -19.92 49.26
#